data_AF-A0A225UL57-F1
#
_entry.id   AF-A0A225UL57-F1
#
_cell.length_a   1.000
_cell.length_b   1.000
_cell.length_c   1.000
_cell.angle_alpha   90.00
_cell.angle_beta   90.00
_cell.angle_gamma   90.00
#
_symmetry.space_group_name_H-M   'P 1'
#
loop_
_entity.id
_entity.type
_entity.pdbx_description
1 polymer ?
#
loop_
_entity_poly.entity_id
_entity_poly.type
_entity_poly.pdbx_seq_one_letter_code
_entity_poly.pdbx_strand_id
1 'polypeptide(L)'
;MLIKRRYGSRIPHLIKQITDNSQWEMFFRWPRRNRKSFLLEKNLAYVRQKGGGALAVAGSGISAQLLTGGRTAHSAFKLPLGPYVTSTRNIGSRSFDAVLLKRTNIIV
;
A
#
# COMPACT_ATOMS: atom_id res chain seq x y z
N MET A 1 26.38 8.66 28.96
CA MET A 1 27.51 8.70 28.01
C MET A 1 26.93 8.98 26.62
N LEU A 2 26.75 10.26 26.26
CA LEU A 2 27.45 10.99 25.17
C LEU A 2 27.43 10.20 23.83
N ILE A 3 26.89 10.68 22.70
CA ILE A 3 27.16 11.97 22.04
C ILE A 3 25.95 12.42 21.19
N LYS A 4 25.55 13.70 21.30
CA LYS A 4 24.69 14.42 20.35
C LYS A 4 25.46 14.69 19.05
N ARG A 5 24.89 14.37 17.88
CA ARG A 5 25.11 15.15 16.66
C ARG A 5 23.79 15.77 16.18
N ARG A 6 23.76 17.10 16.16
CA ARG A 6 22.74 17.92 15.51
C ARG A 6 22.72 17.60 14.01
N TYR A 7 21.61 17.08 13.52
CA TYR A 7 21.12 17.46 12.20
C TYR A 7 19.94 18.39 12.42
N GLY A 8 20.16 19.66 12.10
CA GLY A 8 19.11 20.65 12.00
C GLY A 8 18.22 20.37 10.80
N SER A 9 17.05 20.99 10.87
CA SER A 9 16.02 21.09 9.83
C SER A 9 14.97 19.97 9.87
N ARG A 10 13.94 20.25 10.67
CA ARG A 10 12.50 20.06 10.41
C ARG A 10 12.14 18.80 9.61
N ILE A 11 11.27 17.97 10.21
CA ILE A 11 10.62 16.74 9.67
C ILE A 11 11.29 15.41 10.09
N PRO A 12 11.34 15.06 11.39
CA PRO A 12 11.37 13.63 11.72
C PRO A 12 10.33 13.14 12.73
N HIS A 13 9.51 14.00 13.34
CA HIS A 13 8.50 13.54 14.31
C HIS A 13 7.25 12.89 13.66
N LEU A 14 7.09 12.97 12.34
CA LEU A 14 5.94 12.41 11.61
C LEU A 14 6.20 11.01 11.00
N ILE A 15 7.46 10.56 10.96
CA ILE A 15 7.83 9.34 10.23
C ILE A 15 7.92 8.11 11.17
N LYS A 16 8.08 8.32 12.48
CA LYS A 16 8.28 7.22 13.43
C LYS A 16 6.99 6.51 13.86
N GLN A 17 5.81 7.04 13.53
CA GLN A 17 4.51 6.44 13.87
C GLN A 17 3.99 5.43 12.84
N ILE A 18 4.66 5.29 11.69
CA ILE A 18 4.19 4.41 10.60
C ILE A 18 4.53 2.93 10.89
N THR A 19 5.36 2.65 11.90
CA THR A 19 5.87 1.29 12.20
C THR A 19 5.28 0.69 13.48
N ASP A 20 4.20 1.24 14.03
CA ASP A 20 3.49 0.61 15.14
C ASP A 20 2.10 0.16 14.68
N ASN A 21 1.66 -1.00 15.17
CA ASN A 21 0.56 -1.83 14.69
C ASN A 21 -0.85 -1.19 14.80
N SER A 22 -0.96 0.13 14.74
CA SER A 22 -2.18 0.93 14.89
C SER A 22 -2.60 1.66 13.59
N GLN A 23 -1.76 1.65 12.54
CA GLN A 23 -2.01 2.42 11.31
C GLN A 23 -3.17 1.85 10.45
N TRP A 24 -3.45 0.54 10.55
CA TRP A 24 -4.51 -0.09 9.77
C TRP A 24 -5.92 0.23 10.31
N GLU A 25 -6.07 0.46 11.62
CA GLU A 25 -7.34 0.90 12.23
C GLU A 25 -7.63 2.40 11.98
N MET A 26 -6.60 3.22 11.76
CA MET A 26 -6.74 4.66 11.57
C MET A 26 -7.40 5.06 10.23
N PHE A 27 -7.41 4.19 9.23
CA PHE A 27 -8.01 4.51 7.92
C PHE A 27 -9.54 4.52 7.93
N PHE A 28 -10.21 4.02 8.97
CA PHE A 28 -11.66 3.84 8.94
C PHE A 28 -12.47 5.10 9.32
N ARG A 29 -11.94 5.99 10.19
CA ARG A 29 -12.70 7.08 10.83
C ARG A 29 -12.48 8.50 10.26
N TRP A 30 -12.47 8.69 8.94
CA TRP A 30 -12.52 10.04 8.34
C TRP A 30 -13.87 10.29 7.66
N PRO A 31 -14.60 11.38 7.99
CA PRO A 31 -15.92 11.69 7.43
C PRO A 31 -15.88 12.10 5.95
N ARG A 32 -14.69 12.32 5.37
CA ARG A 32 -14.52 12.68 3.95
C ARG A 32 -13.89 11.54 3.16
N ARG A 33 -14.70 10.96 2.27
CA ARG A 33 -14.37 9.84 1.36
C ARG A 33 -13.08 10.06 0.54
N ASN A 34 -12.77 11.32 0.19
CA ASN A 34 -11.71 11.64 -0.78
C ASN A 34 -10.31 11.82 -0.17
N ARG A 35 -10.19 12.06 1.15
CA ARG A 35 -8.87 12.26 1.78
C ARG A 35 -8.13 10.94 2.03
N LYS A 36 -8.86 9.82 2.08
CA LYS A 36 -8.28 8.49 2.29
C LYS A 36 -7.47 8.04 1.08
N SER A 37 -8.01 8.17 -0.13
CA SER A 37 -7.29 7.84 -1.37
C SER A 37 -6.03 8.68 -1.57
N PHE A 38 -6.08 9.97 -1.21
CA PHE A 38 -4.91 10.86 -1.28
C PHE A 38 -3.75 10.41 -0.36
N LEU A 39 -4.06 9.94 0.85
CA LEU A 39 -3.05 9.43 1.78
C LEU A 39 -2.45 8.11 1.30
N LEU A 40 -3.28 7.21 0.76
CA LEU A 40 -2.84 5.96 0.16
C LEU A 40 -1.91 6.23 -1.04
N GLU A 41 -2.31 7.15 -1.92
CA GLU A 41 -1.51 7.58 -3.06
C GLU A 41 -0.17 8.20 -2.63
N LYS A 42 -0.17 9.03 -1.58
CA LYS A 42 1.06 9.60 -1.04
C LYS A 42 2.01 8.53 -0.49
N ASN A 43 1.48 7.54 0.22
CA ASN A 43 2.30 6.44 0.74
C ASN A 43 2.85 5.57 -0.40
N LEU A 44 2.02 5.28 -1.41
CA LEU A 44 2.43 4.55 -2.61
C LEU A 44 3.57 5.28 -3.34
N ALA A 45 3.41 6.59 -3.57
CA ALA A 45 4.42 7.43 -4.19
C ALA A 45 5.71 7.51 -3.37
N TYR A 46 5.60 7.58 -2.05
CA TYR A 46 6.77 7.59 -1.15
C TYR A 46 7.60 6.31 -1.25
N VAL A 47 6.94 5.14 -1.22
CA VAL A 47 7.63 3.85 -1.36
C VAL A 47 8.27 3.71 -2.73
N ARG A 48 7.57 4.11 -3.81
CA ARG A 48 8.12 4.10 -5.18
C ARG A 48 9.32 5.03 -5.32
N GLN A 49 9.27 6.22 -4.72
CA GLN A 49 10.40 7.16 -4.71
C GLN A 49 11.64 6.58 -4.03
N LYS A 50 11.45 5.74 -3.01
CA LYS A 50 12.53 5.02 -2.32
C LYS A 50 13.02 3.77 -3.06
N GLY A 51 12.46 3.47 -4.24
CA GLY A 51 12.80 2.28 -5.02
C GLY A 51 12.16 0.99 -4.49
N GLY A 52 11.22 1.09 -3.56
CA GLY A 52 10.47 -0.06 -3.04
C GLY A 52 9.32 -0.47 -3.96
N GLY A 53 8.89 -1.73 -3.87
CA GLY A 53 7.73 -2.22 -4.60
C GLY A 53 6.44 -1.75 -3.95
N ALA A 54 5.57 -1.05 -4.69
CA ALA A 54 4.27 -0.59 -4.21
C ALA A 54 3.15 -0.93 -5.20
N LEU A 55 2.22 -1.79 -4.77
CA LEU A 55 1.06 -2.22 -5.55
C LEU A 55 -0.18 -1.44 -5.10
N ALA A 56 -0.87 -0.82 -6.04
CA ALA A 56 -2.15 -0.16 -5.82
C ALA A 56 -3.27 -1.09 -6.31
N VAL A 57 -4.08 -1.61 -5.39
CA VAL A 57 -5.11 -2.61 -5.68
C VAL A 57 -6.45 -2.21 -5.07
N ALA A 58 -7.45 -1.97 -5.91
CA ALA A 58 -8.78 -1.57 -5.45
C ALA A 58 -9.87 -2.58 -5.80
N GLY A 59 -10.96 -2.62 -5.01
CA GLY A 59 -12.11 -3.48 -5.30
C GLY A 59 -12.94 -3.04 -6.52
N SER A 60 -12.92 -1.74 -6.84
CA SER A 60 -13.66 -1.14 -7.96
C SER A 60 -12.71 -0.49 -8.96
N GLY A 61 -13.09 -0.52 -10.25
CA GLY A 61 -12.35 0.18 -11.31
C GLY A 61 -12.22 1.68 -11.06
N ILE A 62 -13.28 2.32 -10.54
CA ILE A 62 -13.28 3.75 -10.22
C ILE A 62 -12.25 4.06 -9.13
N SER A 63 -12.15 3.19 -8.12
CA SER A 63 -11.15 3.35 -7.06
C SER A 63 -9.73 3.05 -7.55
N ALA A 64 -9.56 2.10 -8.47
CA ALA A 64 -8.26 1.81 -9.08
C ALA A 64 -7.75 3.00 -9.89
N GLN A 65 -8.63 3.72 -10.59
CA GLN A 65 -8.26 4.93 -11.35
C GLN A 65 -7.80 6.10 -10.48
N LEU A 66 -8.20 6.14 -9.20
CA LEU A 66 -7.76 7.18 -8.26
C LEU A 66 -6.34 6.97 -7.75
N LEU A 67 -5.77 5.77 -7.95
CA LEU A 67 -4.41 5.45 -7.53
C LEU A 67 -3.52 5.38 -8.78
N THR A 68 -2.34 6.00 -8.74
CA THR A 68 -1.45 6.00 -9.91
C THR A 68 -0.96 4.57 -10.19
N GLY A 69 -1.30 4.04 -11.36
CA GLY A 69 -1.02 2.64 -11.71
C GLY A 69 -1.87 1.63 -10.93
N GLY A 70 -3.00 2.06 -10.39
CA GLY A 70 -3.94 1.19 -9.70
C GLY A 70 -4.57 0.16 -10.62
N ARG A 71 -4.77 -1.04 -10.09
CA ARG A 71 -5.50 -2.13 -10.76
C ARG A 71 -6.63 -2.62 -9.88
N THR A 72 -7.63 -3.23 -10.47
CA THR A 72 -8.65 -3.91 -9.68
C THR A 72 -8.06 -5.16 -9.04
N ALA A 73 -8.53 -5.57 -7.86
CA ALA A 73 -8.12 -6.82 -7.21
C ALA A 73 -8.28 -8.02 -8.15
N HIS A 74 -9.35 -8.00 -8.94
CA HIS A 74 -9.63 -8.97 -9.99
C HIS A 74 -8.50 -9.06 -11.03
N SER A 75 -8.06 -7.94 -11.58
CA SER A 75 -6.96 -7.90 -12.57
C SER A 75 -5.58 -8.12 -11.95
N ALA A 76 -5.33 -7.56 -10.76
CA ALA A 76 -4.05 -7.63 -10.06
C ALA A 76 -3.70 -9.05 -9.65
N PHE A 77 -4.68 -9.81 -9.14
CA PHE A 77 -4.47 -11.17 -8.64
C PHE A 77 -5.07 -12.26 -9.54
N LYS A 78 -5.66 -11.87 -10.69
CA LYS A 78 -6.30 -12.78 -11.65
C LYS A 78 -7.35 -13.66 -10.98
N LEU A 79 -8.17 -13.04 -10.13
CA LEU A 79 -9.26 -13.73 -9.43
C LEU A 79 -10.35 -14.15 -10.43
N PRO A 80 -11.15 -15.19 -10.16
CA PRO A 80 -12.34 -15.47 -10.95
C PRO A 80 -13.36 -14.34 -10.81
N LEU A 81 -14.18 -14.09 -11.84
CA LEU A 81 -15.20 -13.01 -11.85
C LEU A 81 -16.39 -13.30 -10.92
N GLY A 82 -16.61 -14.56 -10.54
CA GLY A 82 -17.60 -14.98 -9.53
C GLY A 82 -16.92 -15.67 -8.34
N PRO A 83 -16.15 -14.94 -7.52
CA PRO A 83 -15.50 -15.53 -6.37
C PRO A 83 -16.54 -15.77 -5.26
N TYR A 84 -16.55 -16.98 -4.70
CA TYR A 84 -17.15 -17.25 -3.40
C TYR A 84 -16.22 -16.78 -2.28
N VAL A 85 -16.72 -16.68 -1.05
CA VAL A 85 -15.92 -16.25 0.11
C VAL A 85 -14.69 -17.14 0.35
N THR A 86 -14.75 -18.40 -0.11
CA THR A 86 -13.67 -19.39 -0.03
C THR A 86 -12.83 -19.46 -1.30
N SER A 87 -13.14 -18.67 -2.34
CA SER A 87 -12.38 -18.67 -3.58
C SER A 87 -10.98 -18.11 -3.33
N THR A 88 -10.00 -18.99 -3.46
CA THR A 88 -8.58 -18.67 -3.32
C THR A 88 -7.89 -18.76 -4.67
N ARG A 89 -6.81 -17.99 -4.82
CA ARG A 89 -5.92 -18.05 -5.99
C ARG A 89 -4.62 -18.71 -5.56
N ASN A 90 -4.30 -19.85 -6.19
CA ASN A 90 -2.99 -20.47 -6.01
C ASN A 90 -1.94 -19.72 -6.82
N ILE A 91 -0.90 -19.23 -6.14
CA ILE A 91 0.24 -18.55 -6.76
C ILE A 91 1.46 -19.46 -6.58
N GLY A 92 2.00 -19.98 -7.69
CA GLY A 92 3.20 -20.81 -7.65
C GLY A 92 4.40 -20.01 -7.12
N SER A 93 5.22 -20.63 -6.27
CA SER A 93 6.32 -19.96 -5.54
C SER A 93 7.41 -19.33 -6.44
N ARG A 94 7.52 -19.82 -7.68
CA ARG A 94 8.44 -19.35 -8.74
C ARG A 94 7.75 -18.51 -9.83
N SER A 95 6.44 -18.28 -9.70
CA SER A 95 5.71 -17.48 -10.66
C SER A 95 6.13 -16.00 -10.60
N PHE A 96 5.95 -15.28 -11.70
CA PHE A 96 6.21 -13.84 -11.74
C PHE A 96 5.40 -13.08 -10.68
N ASP A 97 4.14 -13.46 -10.49
CA ASP A 97 3.25 -12.86 -9.48
C ASP A 97 3.81 -13.07 -8.06
N ALA A 98 4.39 -14.25 -7.76
CA ALA A 98 5.06 -14.49 -6.47
C ALA A 98 6.33 -13.64 -6.30
N VAL A 99 7.14 -13.47 -7.35
CA VAL A 99 8.32 -12.60 -7.30
C VAL A 99 7.93 -11.15 -7.09
N LEU A 100 6.87 -10.70 -7.76
CA LEU A 100 6.32 -9.36 -7.59
C LEU A 100 5.85 -9.14 -6.15
N LEU A 101 5.07 -10.07 -5.60
CA LEU A 101 4.63 -10.01 -4.21
C LEU A 101 5.79 -9.99 -3.22
N LYS A 102 6.83 -10.81 -3.43
CA LYS A 102 8.04 -10.83 -2.58
C LYS A 102 8.83 -9.51 -2.60
N ARG A 103 8.81 -8.79 -3.73
CA ARG A 103 9.46 -7.49 -3.88
C ARG A 103 8.57 -6.33 -3.44
N THR A 104 7.30 -6.58 -3.14
CA THR A 104 6.34 -5.56 -2.75
C THR A 104 6.47 -5.27 -1.26
N ASN A 105 6.71 -4.01 -0.93
CA ASN A 105 6.78 -3.52 0.45
C ASN A 105 5.39 -3.11 0.96
N ILE A 106 4.51 -2.63 0.06
CA ILE A 106 3.17 -2.18 0.43
C ILE A 106 2.14 -2.53 -0.65
N ILE A 107 0.96 -2.97 -0.20
CA ILE A 107 -0.25 -3.13 -1.00
C ILE A 107 -1.32 -2.23 -0.36
N VAL A 108 -1.91 -1.34 -1.15
CA VAL A 108 -2.97 -0.40 -0.73
C VAL A 108 -4.25 -0.59 -1.51
#